data_AF-A0A401PBH4-F1
#
_entry.id   AF-A0A401PBH4-F1
#
_cell.length_a   1.000
_cell.length_b   1.000
_cell.length_c   1.000
_cell.angle_alpha   90.00
_cell.angle_beta   90.00
_cell.angle_gamma   90.00
#
_symmetry.space_group_name_H-M   'P 1'
#
loop_
_entity.id
_entity.type
_entity.pdbx_description
1 polymer ?
#
loop_
_entity_poly.entity_id
_entity_poly.type
_entity_poly.pdbx_seq_one_letter_code
_entity_poly.pdbx_strand_id
1 'polypeptide(L)'
;MYTADVDGIGTLRLLDAVKTCGLVNTVKFYQASTSELFGKVQEIPQKETTPFYPRSPYGAAKLYAYWIVVNLREAYNFFAVNGILFNHESPRRGANFVTRKISRSVAKIHLRQLDCFSLGNLDAKRDWGHAKDYIEAMWLMVQQDEPEDFIIATGEVHSVREFVEKSFKYIEKTIVWEGQGENEVGRCKETRQIHVRVNPKYYRPTEVEFLQGDSTKALQKLGWKPKVAFDDLVKEMVAADIELMKTNPNA
;
A
#
# COMPACT_ATOMS: atom_id res chain seq x y z
N MET A 1 3.09 -9.35 -19.55
CA MET A 1 1.88 -9.87 -20.22
C MET A 1 0.73 -10.02 -19.22
N TYR A 2 0.84 -10.87 -18.19
CA TYR A 2 -0.24 -11.13 -17.21
C TYR A 2 -0.84 -9.88 -16.54
N THR A 3 -0.02 -8.98 -15.96
CA THR A 3 -0.51 -7.75 -15.29
C THR A 3 -1.32 -6.84 -16.22
N ALA A 4 -0.95 -6.72 -17.50
CA ALA A 4 -1.68 -5.90 -18.45
C ALA A 4 -3.05 -6.52 -18.81
N ASP A 5 -3.09 -7.84 -18.97
CA ASP A 5 -4.31 -8.56 -19.33
C ASP A 5 -5.33 -8.59 -18.18
N VAL A 6 -4.86 -8.74 -16.94
CA VAL A 6 -5.74 -8.82 -15.76
C VAL A 6 -6.06 -7.43 -15.20
N ASP A 7 -5.05 -6.61 -14.90
CA ASP A 7 -5.27 -5.31 -14.23
C ASP A 7 -5.81 -4.25 -15.20
N GLY A 8 -5.37 -4.29 -16.46
CA GLY A 8 -5.80 -3.38 -17.51
C GLY A 8 -7.05 -3.89 -18.22
N ILE A 9 -6.88 -4.86 -19.13
CA ILE A 9 -7.96 -5.34 -20.00
C ILE A 9 -9.08 -6.03 -19.21
N GLY A 10 -8.77 -6.69 -18.08
CA GLY A 10 -9.78 -7.28 -17.20
C GLY A 10 -10.78 -6.24 -16.67
N THR A 11 -10.34 -5.01 -16.39
CA THR A 11 -11.23 -3.91 -16.00
C THR A 11 -12.22 -3.59 -17.13
N LEU A 12 -11.73 -3.45 -18.37
CA LEU A 12 -12.59 -3.24 -19.54
C LEU A 12 -13.59 -4.39 -19.73
N ARG A 13 -13.14 -5.65 -19.62
CA ARG A 13 -14.04 -6.81 -19.77
C ARG A 13 -15.20 -6.78 -18.79
N LEU A 14 -14.94 -6.39 -17.53
CA LEU A 14 -15.99 -6.32 -16.51
C LEU A 14 -16.97 -5.19 -16.79
N LEU A 15 -16.46 -4.03 -17.21
CA LEU A 15 -17.28 -2.89 -17.62
C LEU A 15 -18.15 -3.20 -18.84
N ASP A 16 -17.57 -3.86 -19.85
CA ASP A 16 -18.29 -4.30 -21.04
C ASP A 16 -19.38 -5.31 -20.68
N ALA A 17 -19.13 -6.22 -19.73
CA ALA A 17 -20.16 -7.16 -19.25
C ALA A 17 -21.37 -6.43 -18.63
N VAL A 18 -21.13 -5.41 -17.79
CA VAL A 18 -22.21 -4.57 -17.24
C VAL A 18 -23.02 -3.91 -18.36
N LYS A 19 -22.32 -3.40 -19.38
CA LYS A 19 -22.96 -2.78 -20.55
C LYS A 19 -23.78 -3.77 -21.36
N THR A 20 -23.23 -4.95 -21.67
CA THR A 20 -23.90 -6.02 -22.43
C THR A 20 -25.16 -6.52 -21.70
N CYS A 21 -25.14 -6.57 -20.37
CA CYS A 21 -26.32 -6.94 -19.58
C CYS A 21 -27.35 -5.80 -19.44
N GLY A 22 -27.11 -4.62 -20.02
CA GLY A 22 -28.02 -3.48 -19.93
C GLY A 22 -28.09 -2.83 -18.55
N LEU A 23 -27.05 -3.00 -17.72
CA LEU A 23 -27.08 -2.62 -16.29
C LEU A 23 -26.45 -1.25 -16.00
N VAL A 24 -26.00 -0.52 -17.03
CA VAL A 24 -25.28 0.78 -16.91
C VAL A 24 -26.01 1.79 -16.01
N ASN A 25 -27.35 1.83 -16.08
CA ASN A 25 -28.14 2.82 -15.33
C ASN A 25 -28.56 2.35 -13.92
N THR A 26 -28.10 1.17 -13.49
CA THR A 26 -28.54 0.54 -12.22
C THR A 26 -27.39 0.11 -11.32
N VAL A 27 -26.25 -0.23 -11.89
CA VAL A 27 -25.05 -0.65 -11.16
C VAL A 27 -24.22 0.58 -10.79
N LYS A 28 -23.58 0.53 -9.62
CA LYS A 28 -22.49 1.44 -9.26
C LYS A 28 -21.17 0.66 -9.28
N PHE A 29 -20.17 1.19 -9.96
CA PHE A 29 -18.88 0.54 -10.16
C PHE A 29 -17.77 1.25 -9.40
N TYR A 30 -16.95 0.48 -8.68
CA TYR A 30 -15.75 0.97 -8.01
C TYR A 30 -14.52 0.32 -8.63
N GLN A 31 -13.55 1.13 -9.06
CA GLN A 31 -12.24 0.69 -9.50
C GLN A 31 -11.20 0.91 -8.41
N ALA A 32 -10.49 -0.18 -8.06
CA ALA A 32 -9.32 -0.14 -7.19
C ALA A 32 -8.11 0.43 -7.95
N SER A 33 -8.02 1.75 -8.02
CA SER A 33 -6.84 2.50 -8.47
C SER A 33 -5.79 2.59 -7.35
N THR A 34 -4.66 3.26 -7.58
CA THR A 34 -3.49 3.14 -6.69
C THR A 34 -2.59 4.37 -6.74
N SER A 35 -1.94 4.69 -5.62
CA SER A 35 -0.86 5.69 -5.57
C SER A 35 0.34 5.38 -6.48
N GLU A 36 0.52 4.14 -6.94
CA GLU A 36 1.56 3.76 -7.92
C GLU A 36 1.35 4.43 -9.30
N LEU A 37 0.18 5.04 -9.54
CA LEU A 37 -0.04 5.93 -10.68
C LEU A 37 0.88 7.17 -10.63
N PHE A 38 1.32 7.59 -9.45
CA PHE A 38 2.21 8.73 -9.22
C PHE A 38 3.70 8.36 -9.18
N GLY A 39 4.09 7.21 -9.76
CA GLY A 39 5.43 6.63 -9.60
C GLY A 39 6.63 7.59 -9.65
N LYS A 40 6.71 8.49 -10.64
CA LYS A 40 7.60 9.66 -10.59
C LYS A 40 6.80 10.87 -10.13
N VAL A 41 6.86 11.14 -8.83
CA VAL A 41 6.09 12.22 -8.19
C VAL A 41 6.34 13.57 -8.86
N GLN A 42 5.27 14.27 -9.19
CA GLN A 42 5.30 15.63 -9.77
C GLN A 42 4.97 16.70 -8.72
N GLU A 43 4.17 16.37 -7.70
CA GLU A 43 3.72 17.28 -6.63
C GLU A 43 3.71 16.55 -5.29
N ILE A 44 3.99 17.26 -4.19
CA ILE A 44 3.94 16.73 -2.82
C ILE A 44 3.14 17.70 -1.93
N PRO A 45 2.13 17.23 -1.19
CA PRO A 45 1.49 15.90 -1.30
C PRO A 45 0.76 15.74 -2.66
N GLN A 46 0.49 14.49 -3.05
CA GLN A 46 -0.29 14.20 -4.26
C GLN A 46 -1.79 14.34 -3.95
N LYS A 47 -2.51 15.02 -4.83
CA LYS A 47 -3.97 15.20 -4.81
C LYS A 47 -4.59 14.71 -6.13
N GLU A 48 -5.92 14.72 -6.26
CA GLU A 48 -6.61 14.19 -7.45
C GLU A 48 -6.21 14.86 -8.77
N THR A 49 -5.70 16.10 -8.72
CA THR A 49 -5.24 16.85 -9.89
C THR A 49 -3.76 16.63 -10.22
N THR A 50 -3.01 15.94 -9.35
CA THR A 50 -1.58 15.72 -9.58
C THR A 50 -1.39 14.82 -10.81
N PRO A 51 -0.49 15.16 -11.75
CA PRO A 51 -0.30 14.35 -12.95
C PRO A 51 0.25 12.95 -12.65
N PHE A 52 -0.28 11.94 -13.34
CA PHE A 52 0.22 10.56 -13.25
C PHE A 52 1.53 10.37 -14.02
N TYR A 53 2.43 9.55 -13.45
CA TYR A 53 3.67 9.11 -14.09
C TYR A 53 4.04 7.71 -13.57
N PRO A 54 3.44 6.63 -14.11
CA PRO A 54 3.70 5.28 -13.64
C PRO A 54 5.15 4.86 -13.91
N ARG A 55 5.72 4.07 -12.99
CA ARG A 55 7.12 3.60 -13.06
C ARG A 55 7.25 2.08 -13.10
N SER A 56 6.17 1.36 -13.36
CA SER A 56 6.18 -0.10 -13.46
C SER A 56 5.11 -0.60 -14.45
N PRO A 57 5.24 -1.83 -14.98
CA PRO A 57 4.17 -2.45 -15.78
C PRO A 57 2.82 -2.50 -15.06
N TYR A 58 2.83 -2.71 -13.74
CA TYR A 58 1.64 -2.64 -12.89
C TYR A 58 1.02 -1.24 -12.89
N GLY A 59 1.83 -0.19 -12.68
CA GLY A 59 1.37 1.19 -12.72
C GLY A 59 0.81 1.58 -14.10
N ALA A 60 1.43 1.12 -15.19
CA ALA A 60 0.93 1.37 -16.55
C ALA A 60 -0.41 0.66 -16.82
N ALA A 61 -0.58 -0.58 -16.37
CA ALA A 61 -1.85 -1.30 -16.51
C ALA A 61 -2.97 -0.65 -15.68
N LYS A 62 -2.66 -0.21 -14.46
CA LYS A 62 -3.60 0.54 -13.63
C LYS A 62 -3.95 1.91 -14.21
N LEU A 63 -3.02 2.57 -14.92
CA LEU A 63 -3.30 3.82 -15.61
C LEU A 63 -4.32 3.62 -16.74
N TYR A 64 -4.20 2.55 -17.51
CA TYR A 64 -5.22 2.17 -18.50
C TYR A 64 -6.58 1.95 -17.82
N ALA A 65 -6.60 1.17 -16.73
CA ALA A 65 -7.83 0.86 -15.99
C ALA A 65 -8.50 2.12 -15.40
N TYR A 66 -7.72 3.08 -14.93
CA TYR A 66 -8.20 4.37 -14.47
C TYR A 66 -8.95 5.10 -15.60
N TRP A 67 -8.29 5.25 -16.75
CA TRP A 67 -8.83 6.05 -17.87
C TRP A 67 -10.02 5.39 -18.57
N ILE A 68 -10.06 4.05 -18.65
CA ILE A 68 -11.23 3.37 -19.23
C ILE A 68 -12.48 3.53 -18.35
N VAL A 69 -12.30 3.56 -17.03
CA VAL A 69 -13.39 3.84 -16.08
C VAL A 69 -13.89 5.29 -16.24
N VAL A 70 -12.98 6.26 -16.31
CA VAL A 70 -13.32 7.67 -16.58
C VAL A 70 -14.09 7.80 -17.89
N ASN A 71 -13.62 7.15 -18.96
CA ASN A 71 -14.26 7.21 -20.27
C ASN A 71 -15.70 6.68 -20.23
N LEU A 72 -15.97 5.57 -19.52
CA LEU A 72 -17.33 5.04 -19.44
C LEU A 72 -18.25 5.91 -18.59
N ARG A 73 -17.73 6.51 -17.53
CA ARG A 73 -18.47 7.51 -16.74
C ARG A 73 -18.91 8.67 -17.62
N GLU A 74 -18.00 9.24 -18.40
CA GLU A 74 -18.27 10.42 -19.23
C GLU A 74 -19.10 10.10 -20.48
N ALA A 75 -18.85 8.97 -21.15
CA ALA A 75 -19.49 8.64 -22.42
C ALA A 75 -20.90 8.02 -22.26
N TYR A 76 -21.17 7.36 -21.15
CA TYR A 76 -22.43 6.63 -20.92
C TYR A 76 -23.16 7.07 -19.65
N ASN A 77 -22.72 8.13 -18.97
CA ASN A 77 -23.22 8.54 -17.65
C ASN A 77 -23.24 7.38 -16.64
N PHE A 78 -22.26 6.47 -16.73
CA PHE A 78 -22.17 5.33 -15.84
C PHE A 78 -21.67 5.77 -14.46
N PHE A 79 -22.35 5.38 -13.37
CA PHE A 79 -21.83 5.60 -12.03
C PHE A 79 -20.59 4.73 -11.80
N ALA A 80 -19.41 5.29 -12.08
CA ALA A 80 -18.14 4.59 -11.96
C ALA A 80 -17.08 5.51 -11.32
N VAL A 81 -16.43 5.03 -10.26
CA VAL A 81 -15.48 5.83 -9.46
C VAL A 81 -14.13 5.13 -9.36
N ASN A 82 -13.05 5.92 -9.37
CA ASN A 82 -11.71 5.47 -9.03
C ASN A 82 -11.37 5.86 -7.60
N GLY A 83 -11.12 4.85 -6.76
CA GLY A 83 -10.43 5.08 -5.49
C GLY A 83 -8.93 5.04 -5.70
N ILE A 84 -8.24 6.18 -5.58
CA ILE A 84 -6.79 6.28 -5.69
C ILE A 84 -6.20 6.04 -4.29
N LEU A 85 -6.08 4.77 -3.93
CA LEU A 85 -5.65 4.38 -2.58
C LEU A 85 -4.13 4.35 -2.45
N PHE A 86 -3.63 4.97 -1.39
CA PHE A 86 -2.25 4.84 -0.91
C PHE A 86 -2.04 3.50 -0.19
N ASN A 87 -0.82 3.24 0.27
CA ASN A 87 -0.50 1.94 0.87
C ASN A 87 -1.37 1.72 2.11
N HIS A 88 -2.02 0.56 2.16
CA HIS A 88 -2.86 0.17 3.29
C HIS A 88 -2.58 -1.29 3.64
N GLU A 89 -2.40 -1.51 4.93
CA GLU A 89 -1.80 -2.72 5.47
C GLU A 89 -2.72 -3.31 6.55
N SER A 90 -2.44 -4.55 6.97
CA SER A 90 -3.17 -5.23 8.05
C SER A 90 -2.47 -6.55 8.40
N PRO A 91 -2.88 -7.24 9.48
CA PRO A 91 -2.51 -8.63 9.75
C PRO A 91 -2.90 -9.64 8.66
N ARG A 92 -3.58 -9.22 7.58
CA ARG A 92 -3.96 -10.07 6.43
C ARG A 92 -3.16 -9.76 5.17
N ARG A 93 -2.25 -8.79 5.21
CA ARG A 93 -1.42 -8.42 4.06
C ARG A 93 -0.60 -9.62 3.56
N GLY A 94 -0.43 -9.76 2.24
CA GLY A 94 0.43 -10.81 1.68
C GLY A 94 1.89 -10.69 2.16
N ALA A 95 2.54 -11.82 2.46
CA ALA A 95 3.89 -11.86 3.04
C ALA A 95 5.00 -11.28 2.15
N ASN A 96 4.74 -11.10 0.84
CA ASN A 96 5.69 -10.51 -0.11
C ASN A 96 5.78 -8.98 -0.01
N PHE A 97 4.83 -8.31 0.66
CA PHE A 97 4.87 -6.87 0.87
C PHE A 97 5.77 -6.51 2.07
N VAL A 98 6.45 -5.37 1.98
CA VAL A 98 7.55 -5.00 2.91
C VAL A 98 7.12 -4.97 4.38
N THR A 99 5.97 -4.38 4.69
CA THR A 99 5.40 -4.29 6.05
C THR A 99 5.19 -5.66 6.66
N ARG A 100 4.54 -6.57 5.92
CA ARG A 100 4.28 -7.93 6.38
C ARG A 100 5.53 -8.80 6.44
N LYS A 101 6.45 -8.60 5.50
CA LYS A 101 7.77 -9.26 5.54
C LYS A 101 8.51 -8.88 6.83
N ILE A 102 8.49 -7.60 7.21
CA ILE A 102 9.11 -7.11 8.45
C ILE A 102 8.41 -7.70 9.66
N SER A 103 7.09 -7.53 9.81
CA SER A 103 6.35 -7.98 11.00
C SER A 103 6.51 -9.48 11.25
N ARG A 104 6.42 -10.30 10.20
CA ARG A 104 6.64 -11.75 10.27
C ARG A 104 8.08 -12.12 10.64
N SER A 105 9.07 -11.43 10.07
CA SER A 105 10.48 -11.70 10.38
C SER A 105 10.82 -11.33 11.81
N VAL A 106 10.33 -10.19 12.29
CA VAL A 106 10.47 -9.73 13.69
C VAL A 106 9.80 -10.71 14.64
N ALA A 107 8.59 -11.18 14.34
CA ALA A 107 7.90 -12.21 15.12
C ALA A 107 8.73 -13.51 15.21
N LYS A 108 9.27 -14.01 14.09
CA LYS A 108 10.14 -15.19 14.08
C LYS A 108 11.43 -14.99 14.87
N ILE A 109 12.06 -13.81 14.79
CA ILE A 109 13.25 -13.47 15.59
C ILE A 109 12.91 -13.45 17.08
N HIS A 110 11.79 -12.84 17.46
CA HIS A 110 11.32 -12.83 18.86
C HIS A 110 11.14 -14.25 19.41
N LEU A 111 10.61 -15.16 18.60
CA LEU A 111 10.40 -16.57 18.95
C LEU A 111 11.61 -17.48 18.68
N ARG A 112 12.77 -16.92 18.31
CA ARG A 112 14.01 -17.67 17.99
C ARG A 112 13.86 -18.69 16.87
N GLN A 113 12.99 -18.40 15.90
CA GLN A 113 12.73 -19.20 14.71
C GLN A 113 13.49 -18.68 13.47
N LEU A 114 14.11 -17.51 13.59
CA LEU A 114 14.90 -16.86 12.54
C LEU A 114 15.96 -15.98 13.18
N ASP A 115 17.18 -15.98 12.65
CA ASP A 115 18.26 -15.13 13.18
C ASP A 115 18.33 -13.76 12.50
N CYS A 116 18.13 -13.72 11.18
CA CYS A 116 18.31 -12.53 10.36
C CYS A 116 17.44 -12.60 9.11
N PHE A 117 17.03 -11.44 8.58
CA PHE A 117 16.39 -11.31 7.29
C PHE A 117 17.01 -10.16 6.47
N SER A 118 16.65 -10.08 5.18
CA SER A 118 17.17 -9.04 4.29
C SER A 118 16.08 -8.24 3.58
N LEU A 119 16.32 -6.94 3.42
CA LEU A 119 15.44 -5.98 2.75
C LEU A 119 16.15 -5.33 1.54
N GLY A 120 15.40 -4.54 0.76
CA GLY A 120 15.93 -3.71 -0.32
C GLY A 120 16.20 -2.29 0.17
N ASN A 121 15.59 -1.31 -0.48
CA ASN A 121 15.72 0.10 -0.10
C ASN A 121 15.08 0.40 1.27
N LEU A 122 15.92 0.71 2.27
CA LEU A 122 15.48 1.08 3.63
C LEU A 122 14.98 2.52 3.70
N ASP A 123 15.42 3.38 2.79
CA ASP A 123 15.12 4.82 2.82
C ASP A 123 13.88 5.17 2.00
N ALA A 124 13.26 4.18 1.33
CA ALA A 124 11.98 4.35 0.66
C ALA A 124 10.90 4.82 1.65
N LYS A 125 10.16 5.86 1.28
CA LYS A 125 9.15 6.53 2.11
C LYS A 125 7.74 6.29 1.58
N ARG A 126 6.81 5.94 2.47
CA ARG A 126 5.42 5.60 2.13
C ARG A 126 4.45 6.18 3.14
N ASP A 127 3.25 6.43 2.66
CA ASP A 127 2.05 6.71 3.43
C ASP A 127 1.31 5.39 3.67
N TRP A 128 1.28 4.94 4.93
CA TRP A 128 0.72 3.64 5.33
C TRP A 128 -0.52 3.82 6.22
N GLY A 129 -1.69 3.47 5.69
CA GLY A 129 -2.93 3.34 6.45
C GLY A 129 -3.30 1.90 6.79
N HIS A 130 -4.44 1.73 7.46
CA HIS A 130 -5.01 0.42 7.76
C HIS A 130 -6.12 0.03 6.77
N ALA A 131 -6.07 -1.19 6.24
CA ALA A 131 -6.98 -1.65 5.18
C ALA A 131 -8.47 -1.60 5.56
N LYS A 132 -8.79 -1.78 6.85
CA LYS A 132 -10.17 -1.69 7.37
C LYS A 132 -10.76 -0.27 7.27
N ASP A 133 -9.93 0.76 7.37
CA ASP A 133 -10.40 2.14 7.22
C ASP A 133 -10.62 2.46 5.74
N TYR A 134 -9.81 1.88 4.87
CA TYR A 134 -9.82 2.17 3.43
C TYR A 134 -11.00 1.50 2.73
N ILE A 135 -11.47 0.32 3.19
CA ILE A 135 -12.66 -0.33 2.62
C ILE A 135 -13.93 0.48 2.89
N GLU A 136 -14.01 1.17 4.04
CA GLU A 136 -15.11 2.09 4.35
C GLU A 136 -15.15 3.24 3.34
N ALA A 137 -13.99 3.78 2.94
CA ALA A 137 -13.92 4.80 1.90
C ALA A 137 -14.46 4.31 0.55
N MET A 138 -14.13 3.07 0.14
CA MET A 138 -14.65 2.49 -1.11
C MET A 138 -16.18 2.46 -1.10
N TRP A 139 -16.77 2.02 0.02
CA TRP A 139 -18.22 1.96 0.19
C TRP A 139 -18.84 3.36 0.17
N LEU A 140 -18.25 4.33 0.87
CA LEU A 140 -18.73 5.72 0.90
C LEU A 140 -18.74 6.37 -0.48
N MET A 141 -17.73 6.10 -1.33
CA MET A 141 -17.69 6.64 -2.69
C MET A 141 -18.88 6.19 -3.53
N VAL A 142 -19.30 4.92 -3.40
CA VAL A 142 -20.48 4.43 -4.14
C VAL A 142 -21.82 4.79 -3.47
N GLN A 143 -21.81 5.39 -2.27
CA GLN A 143 -23.02 5.97 -1.69
C GLN A 143 -23.34 7.37 -2.19
N GLN A 144 -22.39 8.05 -2.85
CA GLN A 144 -22.58 9.42 -3.30
C GLN A 144 -23.65 9.52 -4.41
N ASP A 145 -24.22 10.72 -4.55
CA ASP A 145 -25.17 11.05 -5.61
C ASP A 145 -24.47 11.11 -6.98
N GLU A 146 -23.29 11.74 -7.02
CA GLU A 146 -22.48 11.89 -8.23
C GLU A 146 -21.18 11.07 -8.17
N PRO A 147 -20.75 10.42 -9.27
CA PRO A 147 -19.54 9.63 -9.30
C PRO A 147 -18.29 10.53 -9.40
N GLU A 148 -17.46 10.51 -8.36
CA GLU A 148 -16.20 11.25 -8.32
C GLU A 148 -15.02 10.35 -7.91
N ASP A 149 -13.83 10.71 -8.39
CA ASP A 149 -12.58 10.06 -7.99
C ASP A 149 -12.01 10.73 -6.73
N PHE A 150 -11.35 9.94 -5.87
CA PHE A 150 -10.84 10.40 -4.59
C PHE A 150 -9.49 9.76 -4.25
N ILE A 151 -8.59 10.55 -3.65
CA ILE A 151 -7.42 10.04 -2.94
C ILE A 151 -7.80 9.62 -1.53
N ILE A 152 -7.39 8.41 -1.17
CA ILE A 152 -7.54 7.83 0.17
C ILE A 152 -6.14 7.54 0.70
N ALA A 153 -5.75 8.29 1.72
CA ALA A 153 -4.40 8.34 2.27
C ALA A 153 -4.45 8.74 3.76
N THR A 154 -3.34 8.59 4.47
CA THR A 154 -3.22 9.12 5.84
C THR A 154 -2.66 10.54 5.87
N GLY A 155 -1.84 10.91 4.89
CA GLY A 155 -1.08 12.16 4.86
C GLY A 155 0.22 12.10 5.67
N GLU A 156 0.47 11.02 6.41
CA GLU A 156 1.70 10.79 7.17
C GLU A 156 2.67 9.92 6.38
N VAL A 157 3.97 10.21 6.44
CA VAL A 157 4.99 9.51 5.66
C VAL A 157 6.09 8.96 6.56
N HIS A 158 6.38 7.68 6.39
CA HIS A 158 7.38 6.95 7.17
C HIS A 158 8.31 6.17 6.25
N SER A 159 9.54 5.94 6.70
CA SER A 159 10.51 5.13 5.95
C SER A 159 10.38 3.63 6.26
N VAL A 160 10.85 2.77 5.35
CA VAL A 160 10.99 1.33 5.63
C VAL A 160 11.90 1.10 6.84
N ARG A 161 12.96 1.89 6.99
CA ARG A 161 13.85 1.90 8.16
C ARG A 161 13.08 2.14 9.46
N GLU A 162 12.25 3.16 9.50
CA GLU A 162 11.44 3.49 10.68
C GLU A 162 10.44 2.36 11.02
N PHE A 163 9.83 1.74 10.00
CA PHE A 163 8.97 0.58 10.19
C PHE A 163 9.72 -0.57 10.89
N VAL A 164 10.96 -0.86 10.45
CA VAL A 164 11.83 -1.86 11.08
C VAL A 164 12.12 -1.49 12.53
N GLU A 165 12.56 -0.26 12.80
CA GLU A 165 12.90 0.22 14.14
C GLU A 165 11.71 0.10 15.10
N LYS A 166 10.53 0.55 14.70
CA LYS A 166 9.32 0.46 15.53
C LYS A 166 8.86 -0.98 15.73
N SER A 167 9.02 -1.83 14.72
CA SER A 167 8.71 -3.26 14.84
C SER A 167 9.62 -3.96 15.86
N PHE A 168 10.93 -3.71 15.82
CA PHE A 168 11.86 -4.27 16.80
C PHE A 168 11.67 -3.68 18.20
N LYS A 169 11.34 -2.38 18.30
CA LYS A 169 11.02 -1.73 19.57
C LYS A 169 9.83 -2.38 20.27
N TYR A 170 8.83 -2.86 19.51
CA TYR A 170 7.68 -3.60 20.07
C TYR A 170 8.09 -4.89 20.79
N ILE A 171 9.17 -5.55 20.35
CA ILE A 171 9.74 -6.73 21.00
C ILE A 171 10.94 -6.40 21.90
N GLU A 172 11.00 -5.15 22.38
CA GLU A 172 12.00 -4.65 23.34
C GLU A 172 13.45 -4.76 22.84
N LYS A 173 13.67 -4.61 21.53
CA LYS A 173 15.01 -4.59 20.91
C LYS A 173 15.27 -3.26 20.21
N THR A 174 16.44 -2.68 20.46
CA THR A 174 16.86 -1.45 19.79
C THR A 174 17.77 -1.78 18.62
N ILE A 175 17.39 -1.38 17.40
CA ILE A 175 18.25 -1.52 16.22
C ILE A 175 19.16 -0.29 16.08
N VAL A 176 20.45 -0.54 15.87
CA VAL A 176 21.46 0.45 15.53
C VAL A 176 22.00 0.10 14.14
N TRP A 177 22.00 1.07 13.25
CA TRP A 177 22.46 0.90 11.88
C TRP A 177 23.97 1.15 11.76
N GLU A 178 24.66 0.25 11.08
CA GLU A 178 26.11 0.30 10.83
C GLU A 178 26.37 0.05 9.34
N GLY A 179 27.34 0.76 8.75
CA GLY A 179 27.62 0.68 7.31
C GLY A 179 26.73 1.58 6.47
N GLN A 180 26.77 1.42 5.15
CA GLN A 180 26.01 2.23 4.18
C GLN A 180 25.65 1.40 2.94
N GLY A 181 24.53 1.75 2.29
CA GLY A 181 24.08 1.12 1.05
C GLY A 181 23.86 -0.39 1.22
N GLU A 182 24.38 -1.18 0.28
CA GLU A 182 24.26 -2.65 0.32
C GLU A 182 25.01 -3.32 1.48
N ASN A 183 25.98 -2.64 2.06
CA ASN A 183 26.74 -3.12 3.22
C ASN A 183 26.12 -2.70 4.57
N GLU A 184 25.00 -1.98 4.53
CA GLU A 184 24.30 -1.55 5.73
C GLU A 184 23.65 -2.73 6.46
N VAL A 185 23.79 -2.74 7.79
CA VAL A 185 23.22 -3.76 8.67
C VAL A 185 22.52 -3.13 9.87
N GLY A 186 21.44 -3.76 10.32
CA GLY A 186 20.75 -3.44 11.56
C GLY A 186 21.16 -4.39 12.67
N ARG A 187 21.89 -3.88 13.67
CA ARG A 187 22.38 -4.61 14.83
C ARG A 187 21.53 -4.33 16.07
N CYS A 188 21.12 -5.35 16.80
CA CYS A 188 20.47 -5.21 18.09
C CYS A 188 21.49 -4.69 19.13
N LYS A 189 21.19 -3.57 19.78
CA LYS A 189 22.06 -2.92 20.78
C LYS A 189 22.34 -3.84 21.96
N GLU A 190 21.30 -4.52 22.43
CA GLU A 190 21.31 -5.33 23.66
C GLU A 190 22.10 -6.64 23.48
N THR A 191 22.03 -7.25 22.29
CA THR A 191 22.62 -8.58 22.03
C THR A 191 23.84 -8.54 21.13
N ARG A 192 24.10 -7.39 20.49
CA ARG A 192 25.13 -7.20 19.44
C ARG A 192 24.92 -8.07 18.20
N GLN A 193 23.80 -8.80 18.08
CA GLN A 193 23.48 -9.64 16.92
C GLN A 193 22.96 -8.79 15.75
N ILE A 194 23.32 -9.18 14.52
CA ILE A 194 22.78 -8.57 13.30
C ILE A 194 21.50 -9.30 12.93
N HIS A 195 20.38 -8.56 12.85
CA HIS A 195 19.09 -9.12 12.49
C HIS A 195 18.59 -8.65 11.12
N VAL A 196 19.11 -7.54 10.61
CA VAL A 196 18.69 -6.95 9.34
C VAL A 196 19.90 -6.71 8.46
N ARG A 197 19.79 -7.09 7.18
CA ARG A 197 20.79 -6.82 6.14
C ARG A 197 20.12 -6.22 4.91
N VAL A 198 20.87 -5.47 4.13
CA VAL A 198 20.43 -5.07 2.78
C VAL A 198 20.83 -6.16 1.77
N ASN A 199 19.96 -6.44 0.80
CA ASN A 199 20.28 -7.32 -0.31
C ASN A 199 19.84 -6.68 -1.63
N PRO A 200 20.78 -6.43 -2.56
CA PRO A 200 20.48 -5.74 -3.81
C PRO A 200 19.39 -6.39 -4.68
N LYS A 201 19.17 -7.71 -4.54
CA LYS A 201 18.12 -8.42 -5.28
C LYS A 201 16.70 -7.92 -5.00
N TYR A 202 16.50 -7.20 -3.91
CA TYR A 202 15.19 -6.65 -3.53
C TYR A 202 14.99 -5.19 -3.99
N TYR A 203 15.99 -4.56 -4.62
CA TYR A 203 15.78 -3.27 -5.27
C TYR A 203 14.89 -3.41 -6.51
N ARG A 204 14.06 -2.41 -6.74
CA ARG A 204 13.31 -2.29 -7.99
C ARG A 204 14.18 -1.53 -9.01
N PRO A 205 14.16 -1.92 -10.31
CA PRO A 205 14.85 -1.17 -11.36
C PRO A 205 14.42 0.30 -11.43
N THR A 206 13.16 0.56 -11.08
CA THR A 206 12.55 1.88 -11.02
C THR A 206 11.85 2.03 -9.69
N GLU A 207 12.56 2.58 -8.71
CA GLU A 207 12.02 2.80 -7.37
C GLU A 207 11.03 3.97 -7.38
N VAL A 208 10.01 3.85 -6.53
CA VAL A 208 9.16 4.99 -6.14
C VAL A 208 9.70 5.47 -4.81
N GLU A 209 10.33 6.64 -4.77
CA GLU A 209 11.09 7.06 -3.59
C GLU A 209 10.17 7.57 -2.47
N PHE A 210 9.13 8.32 -2.84
CA PHE A 210 8.28 9.06 -1.91
C PHE A 210 6.82 9.02 -2.37
N LEU A 211 5.89 8.79 -1.44
CA LEU A 211 4.45 8.89 -1.65
C LEU A 211 3.81 9.47 -0.40
N GLN A 212 3.00 10.52 -0.57
CA GLN A 212 2.25 11.17 0.49
C GLN A 212 0.95 11.72 -0.11
N GLY A 213 -0.20 11.21 0.33
CA GLY A 213 -1.48 11.59 -0.24
C GLY A 213 -2.16 12.72 0.52
N ASP A 214 -2.87 13.59 -0.20
CA ASP A 214 -3.80 14.57 0.35
C ASP A 214 -5.23 14.06 0.16
N SER A 215 -5.86 13.63 1.26
CA SER A 215 -7.25 13.15 1.26
C SER A 215 -8.26 14.23 1.67
N THR A 216 -7.94 15.52 1.51
CA THR A 216 -8.83 16.63 1.89
C THR A 216 -10.18 16.54 1.19
N LYS A 217 -10.21 16.16 -0.10
CA LYS A 217 -11.45 15.98 -0.85
C LYS A 217 -12.34 14.88 -0.25
N ALA A 218 -11.73 13.76 0.15
CA ALA A 218 -12.45 12.64 0.78
C ALA A 218 -13.02 13.04 2.14
N LEU A 219 -12.29 13.82 2.94
CA LEU A 219 -12.81 14.37 4.21
C LEU A 219 -14.01 15.28 3.97
N GLN A 220 -13.91 16.22 3.03
CA GLN A 220 -14.95 17.21 2.78
C GLN A 220 -16.23 16.61 2.19
N LYS A 221 -16.11 15.68 1.24
CA LYS A 221 -17.27 15.12 0.52
C LYS A 221 -17.80 13.82 1.12
N LEU A 222 -16.93 12.97 1.65
CA LEU A 222 -17.32 11.65 2.18
C LEU A 222 -17.39 11.64 3.71
N GLY A 223 -16.89 12.69 4.39
CA GLY A 223 -16.68 12.67 5.84
C GLY A 223 -15.62 11.66 6.28
N TRP A 224 -14.82 11.13 5.35
CA TRP A 224 -13.88 10.05 5.62
C TRP A 224 -12.55 10.59 6.17
N LYS A 225 -12.02 9.91 7.20
CA LYS A 225 -10.68 10.12 7.73
C LYS A 225 -10.08 8.80 8.20
N PRO A 226 -8.75 8.61 8.14
CA PRO A 226 -8.10 7.45 8.74
C PRO A 226 -8.35 7.42 10.24
N LYS A 227 -8.50 6.21 10.81
CA LYS A 227 -8.74 5.98 12.24
C LYS A 227 -7.50 5.38 12.91
N VAL A 228 -6.75 4.54 12.19
CA VAL A 228 -5.53 3.89 12.68
C VAL A 228 -4.29 4.68 12.26
N ALA A 229 -3.48 5.06 13.26
CA ALA A 229 -2.18 5.71 13.05
C ALA A 229 -1.06 4.69 12.76
N PHE A 230 0.07 5.17 12.22
CA PHE A 230 1.22 4.34 11.86
C PHE A 230 1.73 3.46 13.00
N ASP A 231 1.87 4.02 14.21
CA ASP A 231 2.39 3.29 15.37
C ASP A 231 1.49 2.13 15.79
N ASP A 232 0.17 2.32 15.70
CA ASP A 232 -0.79 1.29 16.09
C ASP A 232 -0.90 0.20 15.02
N LEU A 233 -0.77 0.57 13.74
CA LEU A 233 -0.64 -0.39 12.64
C LEU A 233 0.59 -1.31 12.83
N VAL A 234 1.75 -0.73 13.15
CA VAL A 234 2.98 -1.51 13.39
C VAL A 234 2.78 -2.48 14.57
N LYS A 235 2.25 -1.99 15.70
CA LYS A 235 1.97 -2.83 16.88
C LYS A 235 1.02 -3.97 16.55
N GLU A 236 -0.11 -3.67 15.88
CA GLU A 236 -1.11 -4.67 15.52
C GLU A 236 -0.51 -5.77 14.64
N MET A 237 0.24 -5.39 13.61
CA MET A 237 0.85 -6.35 12.67
C MET A 237 1.86 -7.26 13.37
N VAL A 238 2.75 -6.70 14.19
CA VAL A 238 3.77 -7.49 14.90
C VAL A 238 3.11 -8.41 15.94
N ALA A 239 2.13 -7.90 16.70
CA ALA A 239 1.39 -8.69 17.69
C ALA A 239 0.69 -9.90 17.04
N ALA A 240 -0.02 -9.66 15.94
CA ALA A 240 -0.74 -10.71 15.24
C ALA A 240 0.20 -11.77 14.65
N ASP A 241 1.36 -11.37 14.11
CA ASP A 241 2.34 -12.31 13.57
C ASP A 241 3.07 -13.08 14.69
N ILE A 242 3.31 -12.50 15.87
CA ILE A 242 3.82 -13.25 17.02
C ILE A 242 2.85 -14.37 17.41
N GLU A 243 1.55 -14.07 17.51
CA GLU A 243 0.55 -15.07 17.86
C GLU A 243 0.42 -16.16 16.78
N LEU A 244 0.43 -15.75 15.51
CA LEU A 244 0.40 -16.69 14.39
C LEU A 244 1.63 -17.63 14.40
N MET A 245 2.83 -17.11 14.64
CA MET A 245 4.05 -17.91 14.64
C MET A 245 4.22 -18.79 15.89
N LYS A 246 3.55 -18.47 17.01
CA LYS A 246 3.44 -19.36 18.18
C LYS A 246 2.56 -20.57 17.88
N THR A 247 1.43 -20.34 17.22
CA THR A 247 0.44 -21.40 16.92
C THR A 247 0.83 -22.23 15.70
N ASN A 248 1.45 -21.62 14.69
CA ASN A 248 1.94 -22.29 13.49
C ASN A 248 3.23 -21.64 12.95
N PRO A 249 4.42 -22.18 13.29
CA PRO A 249 5.71 -21.65 12.82
C PRO A 249 5.90 -21.64 11.28
N ASN A 250 5.08 -22.42 10.56
CA ASN A 250 5.14 -22.60 9.11
C ASN A 250 4.09 -21.77 8.33
N ALA A 251 3.26 -20.97 9.02
CA ALA A 251 2.29 -20.07 8.40
C ALA A 251 2.97 -18.94 7.62
#